data_AF-A0A963H6T3-F1
#
_entry.id   AF-A0A963H6T3-F1
#
_cell.length_a   1.000
_cell.length_b   1.000
_cell.length_c   1.000
_cell.angle_alpha   90.00
_cell.angle_beta   90.00
_cell.angle_gamma   90.00
#
_symmetry.space_group_name_H-M   'P 1'
#
loop_
_entity.id
_entity.type
_entity.pdbx_description
1 polymer ?
#
loop_
_entity_poly.entity_id
_entity_poly.type
_entity_poly.pdbx_seq_one_letter_code
_entity_poly.pdbx_strand_id
1 'polypeptide(L)'
;AKTSGGVSNVSFSFRGNDAVREAIHTVFLYHAIKSGLSMGIVNAGMLGVYDDLEPVLRDKVEDVVLNRHPGAGEALVDFAVTVKEGKARNAGPDLSWRQGSVEERLKHALVKGITDFVVEDTEEVRATMAAAGKPPLAVIEGPLMAGMDVVGDLFGAGKMFLPQVVKSARVMKQAVAHLLPF
;
A
#
# COMPACT_ATOMS: atom_id res chain seq x y z
N ALA A 1 27.15 3.77 -11.32
CA ALA A 1 27.25 3.86 -9.85
C ALA A 1 25.88 3.59 -9.24
N LYS A 2 25.78 3.02 -8.04
CA LYS A 2 24.49 2.89 -7.33
C LYS A 2 24.17 4.21 -6.62
N THR A 3 22.91 4.65 -6.66
CA THR A 3 22.47 5.94 -6.10
C THR A 3 21.62 5.72 -4.86
N SER A 4 21.85 6.51 -3.80
CA SER A 4 21.10 6.45 -2.54
C SER A 4 20.81 7.84 -1.97
N GLY A 5 19.75 7.96 -1.17
CA GLY A 5 19.38 9.21 -0.50
C GLY A 5 18.40 9.03 0.67
N GLY A 6 18.39 9.98 1.60
CA GLY A 6 17.42 10.03 2.69
C GLY A 6 16.11 10.69 2.25
N VAL A 7 15.04 9.90 2.12
CA VAL A 7 13.75 10.37 1.55
C VAL A 7 13.02 11.31 2.51
N SER A 8 13.15 11.12 3.81
CA SER A 8 12.49 11.96 4.81
C SER A 8 12.87 13.45 4.74
N ASN A 9 13.99 13.79 4.08
CA ASN A 9 14.44 15.16 3.90
C ASN A 9 13.57 15.94 2.90
N VAL A 10 12.96 15.28 1.91
CA VAL A 10 12.18 15.97 0.86
C VAL A 10 10.86 16.57 1.36
N SER A 11 10.39 16.13 2.53
CA SER A 11 9.11 16.56 3.10
C SER A 11 9.25 17.44 4.35
N PHE A 12 10.42 18.05 4.56
CA PHE A 12 10.73 18.74 5.83
C PHE A 12 9.76 19.89 6.14
N SER A 13 9.32 20.63 5.12
CA SER A 13 8.40 21.77 5.24
C SER A 13 7.01 21.39 5.77
N PHE A 14 6.65 20.11 5.76
CA PHE A 14 5.31 19.61 6.16
C PHE A 14 5.34 18.82 7.47
N ARG A 15 6.30 19.12 8.36
CA ARG A 15 6.36 18.52 9.72
C ARG A 15 5.02 18.66 10.45
N GLY A 16 4.56 17.57 11.05
CA GLY A 16 3.27 17.51 11.75
C GLY A 16 2.06 17.28 10.83
N ASN A 17 2.27 17.10 9.52
CA ASN A 17 1.25 16.64 8.58
C ASN A 17 1.70 15.34 7.90
N ASP A 18 1.54 14.22 8.59
CA ASP A 18 2.06 12.94 8.12
C ASP A 18 1.38 12.44 6.84
N ALA A 19 0.13 12.83 6.57
CA ALA A 19 -0.55 12.47 5.32
C ALA A 19 0.14 13.10 4.09
N VAL A 20 0.45 14.40 4.16
CA VAL A 20 1.15 15.08 3.06
C VAL A 20 2.58 14.57 2.94
N ARG A 21 3.26 14.29 4.06
CA ARG A 21 4.62 13.73 4.05
C ARG A 21 4.67 12.35 3.40
N GLU A 22 3.75 11.46 3.77
CA GLU A 22 3.61 10.13 3.17
C GLU A 22 3.36 10.21 1.66
N ALA A 23 2.49 11.13 1.22
CA ALA A 23 2.25 11.36 -0.20
C ALA A 23 3.52 11.84 -0.93
N ILE A 24 4.26 12.81 -0.35
CA ILE A 24 5.55 13.28 -0.90
C ILE A 24 6.55 12.14 -1.03
N HIS A 25 6.71 11.31 0.01
CA HIS A 25 7.65 10.18 -0.03
C HIS A 25 7.28 9.17 -1.11
N THR A 26 5.99 8.85 -1.21
CA THR A 26 5.45 7.87 -2.17
C THR A 26 5.65 8.35 -3.61
N VAL A 27 5.28 9.60 -3.91
CA VAL A 27 5.45 10.20 -5.25
C VAL A 27 6.93 10.36 -5.60
N PHE A 28 7.75 10.86 -4.66
CA PHE A 28 9.19 11.01 -4.89
C PHE A 28 9.84 9.68 -5.24
N LEU A 29 9.56 8.62 -4.46
CA LEU A 29 10.13 7.30 -4.71
C LEU A 29 9.65 6.70 -6.03
N TYR A 30 8.36 6.86 -6.37
CA TYR A 30 7.81 6.39 -7.64
C TYR A 30 8.61 6.94 -8.84
N HIS A 31 8.85 8.26 -8.87
CA HIS A 31 9.62 8.89 -9.95
C HIS A 31 11.13 8.64 -9.84
N ALA A 32 11.69 8.65 -8.64
CA ALA A 32 13.12 8.48 -8.43
C ALA A 32 13.59 7.07 -8.81
N ILE A 33 12.82 6.02 -8.48
CA ILE A 33 13.12 4.63 -8.85
C ILE A 33 13.10 4.49 -10.38
N LYS A 34 12.08 5.03 -11.05
CA LYS A 34 12.01 5.08 -12.53
C LYS A 34 13.21 5.79 -13.15
N SER A 35 13.75 6.79 -12.44
CA SER A 35 14.93 7.55 -12.85
C SER A 35 16.26 6.90 -12.43
N GLY A 36 16.24 5.70 -11.84
CA GLY A 36 17.44 4.92 -11.51
C GLY A 36 17.92 4.99 -10.04
N LEU A 37 17.11 5.51 -9.12
CA LEU A 37 17.42 5.46 -7.69
C LEU A 37 17.53 4.00 -7.24
N SER A 38 18.71 3.61 -6.73
CA SER A 38 19.00 2.22 -6.38
C SER A 38 18.59 1.86 -4.95
N MET A 39 18.60 2.83 -4.04
CA MET A 39 18.26 2.63 -2.62
C MET A 39 17.75 3.94 -2.01
N GLY A 40 16.89 3.85 -0.98
CA GLY A 40 16.44 5.00 -0.20
C GLY A 40 16.40 4.68 1.28
N ILE A 41 16.84 5.60 2.13
CA ILE A 41 16.64 5.52 3.58
C ILE A 41 15.25 6.12 3.85
N VAL A 42 14.31 5.25 4.22
CA VAL A 42 12.87 5.56 4.31
C VAL A 42 12.30 5.14 5.66
N ASN A 43 11.20 5.78 6.07
CA ASN A 43 10.36 5.25 7.14
C ASN A 43 9.33 4.29 6.53
N ALA A 44 9.50 2.99 6.76
CA ALA A 44 8.61 1.94 6.23
C ALA A 44 7.15 2.06 6.69
N GLY A 45 6.89 2.78 7.78
CA GLY A 45 5.53 3.05 8.28
C GLY A 45 4.82 4.21 7.57
N MET A 46 5.54 5.02 6.79
CA MET A 46 5.02 6.21 6.11
C MET A 46 5.15 6.09 4.58
N LEU A 47 4.98 4.88 4.06
CA LEU A 47 4.97 4.62 2.62
C LEU A 47 3.61 4.04 2.22
N GLY A 48 2.92 4.78 1.36
CA GLY A 48 1.66 4.37 0.75
C GLY A 48 1.89 3.63 -0.57
N VAL A 49 0.82 3.07 -1.12
CA VAL A 49 0.81 2.62 -2.53
C VAL A 49 0.47 3.83 -3.37
N TYR A 50 1.24 4.07 -4.43
CA TYR A 50 1.10 5.27 -5.26
C TYR A 50 -0.31 5.43 -5.87
N ASP A 51 -0.96 4.32 -6.23
CA ASP A 51 -2.32 4.33 -6.80
C ASP A 51 -3.42 4.60 -5.76
N ASP A 52 -3.13 4.40 -4.47
CA ASP A 52 -4.09 4.62 -3.37
C ASP A 52 -4.08 6.05 -2.85
N LEU A 53 -3.13 6.89 -3.29
CA LEU A 53 -3.11 8.30 -2.92
C LEU A 53 -4.35 9.00 -3.48
N GLU A 54 -4.97 9.85 -2.66
CA GLU A 54 -6.08 10.68 -3.11
C GLU A 54 -5.66 11.50 -4.35
N PRO A 55 -6.42 11.45 -5.46
CA PRO A 55 -5.97 11.99 -6.74
C PRO A 55 -5.54 13.45 -6.71
N VAL A 56 -6.26 14.32 -5.99
CA VAL A 56 -5.93 15.76 -5.91
C VAL A 56 -4.66 15.97 -5.10
N LEU A 57 -4.49 15.27 -3.99
CA LEU A 57 -3.25 15.31 -3.20
C LEU A 57 -2.06 14.80 -4.03
N ARG A 58 -2.24 13.68 -4.74
CA ARG A 58 -1.18 13.10 -5.58
C ARG A 58 -0.72 14.07 -6.66
N ASP A 59 -1.66 14.70 -7.37
CA ASP A 59 -1.34 15.65 -8.44
C ASP A 59 -0.58 16.87 -7.93
N LYS A 60 -1.06 17.48 -6.82
CA LYS A 60 -0.37 18.61 -6.17
C LYS A 60 1.03 18.26 -5.69
N VAL A 61 1.21 17.06 -5.15
CA VAL A 61 2.54 16.59 -4.73
C VAL A 61 3.44 16.36 -5.95
N GLU A 62 2.92 15.82 -7.06
CA GLU A 62 3.67 15.70 -8.31
C GLU A 62 4.08 17.04 -8.89
N ASP A 63 3.20 18.04 -8.85
CA ASP A 63 3.52 19.39 -9.30
C ASP A 63 4.73 19.95 -8.55
N VAL A 64 4.83 19.71 -7.24
CA VAL A 64 5.95 20.14 -6.40
C VAL A 64 7.20 19.30 -6.66
N VAL A 65 7.09 17.97 -6.65
CA VAL A 65 8.24 17.06 -6.81
C VAL A 65 8.88 17.19 -8.18
N LEU A 66 8.08 17.38 -9.23
CA LEU A 66 8.53 17.50 -10.61
C LEU A 66 8.68 18.96 -11.07
N ASN A 67 8.34 19.93 -10.21
CA ASN A 67 8.36 21.35 -10.51
C ASN A 67 7.62 21.69 -11.82
N ARG A 68 6.39 21.18 -11.98
CA ARG A 68 5.61 21.26 -13.24
C ARG A 68 5.21 22.69 -13.62
N HIS A 69 4.94 23.54 -12.63
CA HIS A 69 4.55 24.92 -12.87
C HIS A 69 4.96 25.86 -11.73
N PRO A 70 5.10 27.18 -12.00
CA PRO A 70 5.26 28.18 -10.96
C PRO A 70 4.05 28.17 -10.00
N GLY A 71 4.30 28.25 -8.69
CA GLY A 71 3.25 28.27 -7.66
C GLY A 71 2.83 26.91 -7.10
N ALA A 72 3.39 25.79 -7.60
CA ALA A 72 3.09 24.45 -7.07
C ALA A 72 3.32 24.34 -5.55
N GLY A 73 4.40 24.96 -5.05
CA GLY A 73 4.73 24.97 -3.62
C GLY A 73 3.65 25.64 -2.77
N GLU A 74 3.20 26.83 -3.15
CA GLU A 74 2.12 27.56 -2.45
C GLU A 74 0.81 26.77 -2.51
N ALA A 75 0.46 26.25 -3.69
CA ALA A 75 -0.76 25.47 -3.90
C ALA A 75 -0.80 24.17 -3.06
N LEU A 76 0.34 23.55 -2.78
CA LEU A 76 0.44 22.40 -1.88
C LEU A 76 0.39 22.82 -0.41
N VAL A 77 1.01 23.94 -0.04
CA VAL A 77 0.94 24.49 1.34
C VAL A 77 -0.50 24.82 1.72
N ASP A 78 -1.25 25.50 0.85
CA ASP A 78 -2.65 25.85 1.09
C ASP A 78 -3.53 24.60 1.23
N PHE A 79 -3.33 23.62 0.35
CA PHE A 79 -4.06 22.35 0.40
C PHE A 79 -3.68 21.50 1.61
N ALA A 80 -2.43 21.57 2.09
CA ALA A 80 -1.99 20.81 3.24
C ALA A 80 -2.77 21.18 4.52
N VAL A 81 -3.27 22.41 4.62
CA VAL A 81 -4.12 22.85 5.75
C VAL A 81 -5.40 22.02 5.80
N THR A 82 -6.08 21.85 4.66
CA THR A 82 -7.35 21.11 4.58
C THR A 82 -7.16 19.61 4.87
N VAL A 83 -6.03 19.03 4.47
CA VAL A 83 -5.69 17.63 4.76
C VAL A 83 -5.43 17.40 6.25
N LYS A 84 -4.76 18.35 6.91
CA LYS A 84 -4.50 18.29 8.36
C LYS A 84 -5.81 18.33 9.16
N GLU A 85 -6.76 19.16 8.73
CA GLU A 85 -8.09 19.28 9.33
C GLU A 85 -8.98 18.06 9.03
N GLY A 86 -8.85 17.46 7.84
CA GLY A 86 -9.61 16.27 7.44
C GLY A 86 -9.31 15.03 8.28
N LYS A 87 -8.04 14.82 8.69
CA LYS A 87 -7.66 13.71 9.59
C LYS A 87 -8.04 13.92 11.07
N ALA A 88 -8.44 15.13 11.47
CA ALA A 88 -8.95 15.38 12.83
C ALA A 88 -10.36 14.81 13.06
N ARG A 89 -11.03 14.30 12.01
CA ARG A 89 -12.27 13.55 12.15
C ARG A 89 -11.98 12.08 12.39
N ASN A 90 -12.04 11.72 13.68
CA ASN A 90 -12.27 10.38 14.19
C ASN A 90 -13.09 9.52 13.21
N ALA A 91 -12.44 8.59 12.53
CA ALA A 91 -13.06 7.37 12.08
C ALA A 91 -12.16 6.25 12.63
N GLY A 92 -12.75 5.26 13.27
CA GLY A 92 -12.04 4.01 13.57
C GLY A 92 -11.47 3.38 12.29
N PRO A 93 -10.81 2.21 12.39
CA PRO A 93 -10.35 1.51 11.20
C PRO A 93 -11.52 1.36 10.21
N ASP A 94 -11.33 1.84 8.98
CA ASP A 94 -12.32 1.68 7.92
C ASP A 94 -12.43 0.19 7.58
N LEU A 95 -13.56 -0.41 7.94
CA LEU A 95 -13.88 -1.81 7.68
C LEU A 95 -14.84 -1.97 6.49
N SER A 96 -15.05 -0.94 5.67
CA SER A 96 -15.90 -1.01 4.47
C SER A 96 -15.48 -2.14 3.53
N TRP A 97 -14.17 -2.39 3.40
CA TRP A 97 -13.60 -3.49 2.60
C TRP A 97 -14.08 -4.89 3.05
N ARG A 98 -14.53 -5.05 4.29
CA ARG A 98 -15.08 -6.32 4.81
C ARG A 98 -16.44 -6.69 4.21
N GLN A 99 -17.12 -5.76 3.55
CA GLN A 99 -18.44 -5.97 2.95
C GLN A 99 -18.37 -6.66 1.58
N GLY A 100 -17.17 -6.82 1.01
CA GLY A 100 -16.95 -7.54 -0.25
C GLY A 100 -16.99 -9.07 -0.10
N SER A 101 -16.78 -9.77 -1.22
CA SER A 101 -16.61 -11.23 -1.20
C SER A 101 -15.31 -11.62 -0.48
N VAL A 102 -15.23 -12.87 0.00
CA VAL A 102 -14.06 -13.36 0.72
C VAL A 102 -12.77 -13.26 -0.13
N GLU A 103 -12.88 -13.44 -1.45
CA GLU A 103 -11.76 -13.28 -2.38
C GLU A 103 -11.27 -11.83 -2.44
N GLU A 104 -12.19 -10.85 -2.52
CA GLU A 104 -11.82 -9.44 -2.49
C GLU A 104 -11.26 -9.02 -1.12
N ARG A 105 -11.76 -9.61 -0.02
CA ARG A 105 -11.21 -9.39 1.32
C ARG A 105 -9.78 -9.92 1.45
N LEU A 106 -9.52 -11.14 0.98
CA LEU A 106 -8.16 -11.73 0.98
C LEU A 106 -7.19 -10.94 0.10
N LYS A 107 -7.63 -10.55 -1.10
CA LYS A 107 -6.85 -9.70 -2.00
C LYS A 107 -6.52 -8.35 -1.36
N HIS A 108 -7.51 -7.70 -0.74
CA HIS A 108 -7.30 -6.46 0.00
C HIS A 108 -6.30 -6.65 1.15
N ALA A 109 -6.46 -7.70 1.95
CA ALA A 109 -5.58 -8.01 3.07
C ALA A 109 -4.13 -8.27 2.61
N LEU A 110 -3.94 -8.97 1.50
CA LEU A 110 -2.63 -9.21 0.89
C LEU A 110 -1.98 -7.92 0.39
N VAL A 111 -2.70 -7.08 -0.37
CA VAL A 111 -2.17 -5.82 -0.91
C VAL A 111 -1.84 -4.82 0.21
N LYS A 112 -2.68 -4.72 1.24
CA LYS A 112 -2.49 -3.80 2.37
C LYS A 112 -1.59 -4.37 3.48
N GLY A 113 -1.32 -5.66 3.47
CA GLY A 113 -0.53 -6.33 4.51
C GLY A 113 -1.24 -6.47 5.86
N ILE A 114 -2.57 -6.70 5.85
CA ILE A 114 -3.43 -6.81 7.03
C ILE A 114 -3.50 -8.28 7.49
N THR A 115 -3.22 -8.53 8.77
CA THR A 115 -3.15 -9.89 9.35
C THR A 115 -4.39 -10.28 10.17
N ASP A 116 -5.27 -9.34 10.49
CA ASP A 116 -6.27 -9.53 11.55
C ASP A 116 -7.40 -10.49 11.16
N PHE A 117 -7.77 -10.55 9.88
CA PHE A 117 -8.89 -11.37 9.37
C PHE A 117 -8.46 -12.49 8.43
N VAL A 118 -7.16 -12.61 8.14
CA VAL A 118 -6.66 -13.50 7.09
C VAL A 118 -6.98 -14.98 7.36
N VAL A 119 -6.95 -15.40 8.62
CA VAL A 119 -7.22 -16.80 9.01
C VAL A 119 -8.70 -17.14 8.80
N GLU A 120 -9.60 -16.27 9.25
CA GLU A 120 -11.05 -16.43 9.09
C GLU A 120 -11.43 -16.47 7.61
N ASP A 121 -10.93 -15.52 6.82
CA ASP A 121 -11.20 -15.47 5.38
C ASP A 121 -10.62 -16.69 4.64
N THR A 122 -9.42 -17.14 5.03
CA THR A 122 -8.80 -18.33 4.44
C THR A 122 -9.62 -19.59 4.74
N GLU A 123 -10.18 -19.71 5.96
CA GLU A 123 -11.05 -20.83 6.32
C GLU A 123 -12.37 -20.81 5.54
N GLU A 124 -12.99 -19.64 5.37
CA GLU A 124 -14.23 -19.50 4.60
C GLU A 124 -14.05 -19.96 3.15
N VAL A 125 -12.94 -19.57 2.50
CA VAL A 125 -12.59 -20.08 1.17
C VAL A 125 -12.33 -21.58 1.20
N ARG A 126 -11.53 -22.06 2.16
CA ARG A 126 -11.17 -23.48 2.27
C ARG A 126 -12.42 -24.35 2.43
N ALA A 127 -13.37 -23.95 3.28
CA ALA A 127 -14.63 -24.65 3.49
C ALA A 127 -15.47 -24.71 2.21
N THR A 128 -15.56 -23.59 1.49
CA THR A 128 -16.26 -23.50 0.20
C THR A 128 -15.61 -24.40 -0.86
N MET A 129 -14.28 -24.42 -0.92
CA MET A 129 -13.53 -25.28 -1.85
C MET A 129 -13.62 -26.76 -1.50
N ALA A 130 -13.60 -27.10 -0.20
CA ALA A 130 -13.77 -28.46 0.28
C ALA A 130 -15.18 -29.00 -0.05
N ALA A 131 -16.22 -28.18 0.09
CA ALA A 131 -17.59 -28.53 -0.32
C ALA A 131 -17.70 -28.79 -1.84
N ALA A 132 -16.86 -28.12 -2.64
CA ALA A 132 -16.73 -28.35 -4.07
C ALA A 132 -15.78 -29.51 -4.44
N GLY A 133 -15.25 -30.25 -3.47
CA GLY A 133 -14.33 -31.37 -3.69
C GLY A 133 -12.92 -30.98 -4.12
N LYS A 134 -12.51 -29.71 -3.92
CA LYS A 134 -11.17 -29.22 -4.27
C LYS A 134 -10.20 -29.36 -3.08
N PRO A 135 -8.90 -29.64 -3.35
CA PRO A 135 -7.90 -29.73 -2.30
C PRO A 135 -7.59 -28.35 -1.67
N PRO A 136 -7.07 -28.29 -0.44
CA PRO A 136 -6.65 -27.04 0.21
C PRO A 136 -5.66 -26.21 -0.62
N LEU A 137 -4.85 -26.86 -1.46
CA LEU A 137 -3.93 -26.21 -2.40
C LEU A 137 -4.65 -25.23 -3.34
N ALA A 138 -5.92 -25.48 -3.69
CA ALA A 138 -6.69 -24.58 -4.55
C ALA A 138 -6.93 -23.19 -3.92
N VAL A 139 -6.88 -23.07 -2.59
CA VAL A 139 -6.96 -21.78 -1.88
C VAL A 139 -5.68 -20.98 -2.13
N ILE A 140 -4.53 -21.66 -2.15
CA ILE A 140 -3.22 -21.08 -2.40
C ILE A 140 -3.09 -20.64 -3.85
N GLU A 141 -3.38 -21.55 -4.80
CA GLU A 141 -3.27 -21.29 -6.24
C GLU A 141 -4.36 -20.37 -6.79
N GLY A 142 -5.47 -20.20 -6.05
CA GLY A 142 -6.59 -19.34 -6.43
C GLY A 142 -6.48 -17.95 -5.78
N PRO A 143 -7.31 -17.64 -4.77
CA PRO A 143 -7.46 -16.28 -4.25
C PRO A 143 -6.18 -15.71 -3.63
N LEU A 144 -5.36 -16.55 -2.98
CA LEU A 144 -4.10 -16.08 -2.39
C LEU A 144 -3.06 -15.71 -3.47
N MET A 145 -2.93 -16.52 -4.53
CA MET A 145 -2.05 -16.22 -5.65
C MET A 145 -2.52 -14.98 -6.40
N ALA A 146 -3.82 -14.85 -6.65
CA ALA A 146 -4.40 -13.67 -7.30
C ALA A 146 -4.10 -12.36 -6.53
N GLY A 147 -4.12 -12.40 -5.19
CA GLY A 147 -3.70 -11.24 -4.38
C GLY A 147 -2.20 -10.95 -4.46
N MET A 148 -1.38 -12.00 -4.53
CA MET A 148 0.07 -11.86 -4.69
C MET A 148 0.48 -11.38 -6.09
N ASP A 149 -0.27 -11.72 -7.13
CA ASP A 149 -0.04 -11.22 -8.50
C ASP A 149 -0.21 -9.69 -8.54
N VAL A 150 -1.25 -9.16 -7.89
CA VAL A 150 -1.45 -7.70 -7.76
C VAL A 150 -0.29 -7.04 -7.02
N VAL A 151 0.22 -7.65 -5.94
CA VAL A 151 1.40 -7.16 -5.22
C VAL A 151 2.63 -7.16 -6.14
N GLY A 152 2.80 -8.21 -6.95
CA GLY A 152 3.86 -8.33 -7.95
C GLY A 152 3.79 -7.24 -9.01
N ASP A 153 2.62 -6.99 -9.58
CA ASP A 153 2.39 -5.95 -10.58
C ASP A 153 2.67 -4.55 -10.04
N LEU A 154 2.19 -4.25 -8.82
CA LEU A 154 2.45 -2.98 -8.16
C LEU A 154 3.93 -2.78 -7.84
N PHE A 155 4.62 -3.83 -7.39
CA PHE A 155 6.06 -3.78 -7.12
C PHE A 155 6.86 -3.61 -8.42
N GLY A 156 6.54 -4.38 -9.47
CA GLY A 156 7.17 -4.28 -10.78
C GLY A 156 6.96 -2.92 -11.45
N ALA A 157 5.80 -2.28 -11.23
CA ALA A 157 5.51 -0.93 -11.70
C ALA A 157 6.16 0.18 -10.83
N GLY A 158 6.86 -0.17 -9.75
CA GLY A 158 7.45 0.78 -8.79
C GLY A 158 6.43 1.54 -7.95
N LYS A 159 5.18 1.07 -7.90
CA LYS A 159 4.05 1.68 -7.15
C LYS A 159 3.92 1.14 -5.72
N MET A 160 4.56 0.01 -5.45
CA MET A 160 4.71 -0.60 -4.14
C MET A 160 6.20 -0.86 -3.88
N PHE A 161 6.61 -0.80 -2.61
CA PHE A 161 8.00 -0.89 -2.19
C PHE A 161 8.27 -2.12 -1.33
N LEU A 162 9.55 -2.50 -1.22
CA LEU A 162 9.97 -3.73 -0.53
C LEU A 162 9.40 -3.89 0.89
N PRO A 163 9.34 -2.85 1.76
CA PRO A 163 8.74 -3.02 3.09
C PRO A 163 7.26 -3.41 3.05
N GLN A 164 6.51 -2.98 2.04
CA GLN A 164 5.10 -3.35 1.85
C GLN A 164 5.00 -4.79 1.36
N VAL A 165 5.83 -5.19 0.40
CA VAL A 165 5.91 -6.58 -0.09
C VAL A 165 6.20 -7.57 1.05
N VAL A 166 7.06 -7.20 1.99
CA VAL A 166 7.34 -8.02 3.18
C VAL A 166 6.11 -8.15 4.08
N LYS A 167 5.29 -7.10 4.23
CA LYS A 167 4.02 -7.19 4.96
C LYS A 167 3.03 -8.12 4.25
N SER A 168 2.91 -8.03 2.93
CA SER A 168 2.07 -8.95 2.13
C SER A 168 2.53 -10.40 2.27
N ALA A 169 3.84 -10.65 2.22
CA ALA A 169 4.41 -11.98 2.43
C ALA A 169 4.09 -12.57 3.82
N ARG A 170 4.00 -11.72 4.86
CA ARG A 170 3.58 -12.15 6.19
C ARG A 170 2.11 -12.60 6.22
N VAL A 171 1.23 -11.86 5.54
CA VAL A 171 -0.19 -12.23 5.38
C VAL A 171 -0.30 -13.57 4.65
N MET A 172 0.42 -13.73 3.54
CA MET A 172 0.49 -14.98 2.77
C MET A 172 0.96 -16.15 3.64
N LYS A 173 2.05 -15.97 4.40
CA LYS A 173 2.57 -16.99 5.31
C LYS A 173 1.54 -17.41 6.37
N GLN A 174 0.79 -16.46 6.93
CA GLN A 174 -0.22 -16.74 7.95
C GLN A 174 -1.43 -17.49 7.35
N ALA A 175 -1.87 -17.13 6.15
CA ALA A 175 -2.90 -17.85 5.41
C ALA A 175 -2.49 -19.31 5.13
N VAL A 176 -1.29 -19.51 4.58
CA VAL A 176 -0.77 -20.85 4.28
C VAL A 176 -0.58 -21.69 5.56
N ALA A 177 -0.12 -21.08 6.66
CA ALA A 177 0.03 -21.78 7.93
C ALA A 177 -1.30 -22.34 8.46
N HIS A 178 -2.42 -21.64 8.21
CA HIS A 178 -3.76 -22.13 8.54
C HIS A 178 -4.15 -23.38 7.73
N LEU A 179 -3.69 -23.48 6.48
CA LEU A 179 -4.04 -24.57 5.57
C LEU A 179 -3.25 -25.87 5.82
N LEU A 180 -2.10 -25.80 6.51
CA LEU A 180 -1.20 -26.97 6.73
C LEU A 180 -1.85 -28.21 7.36
N PRO A 181 -2.84 -28.12 8.28
CA PRO A 181 -3.46 -29.30 8.88
C PRO A 181 -4.46 -30.05 7.98
N PHE A 182 -4.79 -29.51 6.80
CA PHE A 182 -5.80 -30.04 5.89
C PHE A 182 -5.17 -30.67 4.64
#